data_AF-A0A535HDK6-F1
#
_entry.id   AF-A0A535HDK6-F1
#
_cell.length_a   1.000
_cell.length_b   1.000
_cell.length_c   1.000
_cell.angle_alpha   90.00
_cell.angle_beta   90.00
_cell.angle_gamma   90.00
#
_symmetry.space_group_name_H-M   'P 1'
#
loop_
_entity.id
_entity.type
_entity.pdbx_description
1 polymer ?
#
loop_
_entity_poly.entity_id
_entity_poly.type
_entity_poly.pdbx_seq_one_letter_code
_entity_poly.pdbx_strand_id
1 'polypeptide(L)'
;MEDVITAGATRLAEWPDLPYDAWAPTMATLHMKLQIIGKVRLALTPREPQWANVPLYLTARGLTTSPIWSGRVSFAIDLDLIDHEVVIAVNDGGVERVALRARPVADFYEELIQRLHRLDINPAISTTPSEVANPIPFPDDRVHAAYDPEWAHRFWRLLARIDLVLKEHRGRFRGKATPVSFWWGTFDLSVARFSGRPAQPPAEWGIIRRVGGDAEQACVGFWPGNEQLREPAFFGYTYPKPAGIEEATIGPKDAGWNPSIGEFILPYESVRQEKDPRRAILEFAESTFQAGARRQRWDPDLLTPY
;
A
#
# COMPACT_ATOMS: atom_id res chain seq x y z
N MET A 1 3.29 42.74 -27.09
CA MET A 1 3.02 41.37 -27.54
C MET A 1 4.26 40.55 -27.21
N GLU A 2 4.59 40.45 -25.92
CA GLU A 2 4.15 39.39 -24.99
C GLU A 2 4.70 38.03 -25.39
N ASP A 3 5.92 37.77 -24.91
CA ASP A 3 6.52 36.47 -24.76
C ASP A 3 5.70 35.64 -23.76
N VAL A 4 4.96 34.65 -24.26
CA VAL A 4 4.39 33.61 -23.42
C VAL A 4 5.50 32.59 -23.14
N ILE A 5 6.12 32.74 -21.98
CA ILE A 5 6.92 31.67 -21.36
C ILE A 5 5.97 30.51 -21.09
N THR A 6 5.94 29.53 -21.98
CA THR A 6 5.32 28.23 -21.69
C THR A 6 6.29 27.49 -20.78
N ALA A 7 6.08 27.60 -19.47
CA ALA A 7 6.70 26.70 -18.50
C ALA A 7 6.22 25.27 -18.83
N GLY A 8 7.02 24.53 -19.60
CA GLY A 8 6.74 23.14 -19.92
C GLY A 8 6.76 22.34 -18.63
N ALA A 9 5.61 21.83 -18.20
CA ALA A 9 5.56 20.81 -17.17
C ALA A 9 6.44 19.64 -17.63
N THR A 10 7.58 19.44 -16.98
CA THR A 10 8.45 18.30 -17.24
C THR A 10 7.61 17.02 -17.10
N ARG A 11 7.35 16.35 -18.22
CA ARG A 11 6.57 15.11 -18.22
C ARG A 11 7.35 14.08 -17.41
N LEU A 12 6.88 13.74 -16.21
CA LEU A 12 7.57 12.72 -15.40
C LEU A 12 7.68 11.43 -16.20
N ALA A 13 8.84 10.78 -16.08
CA ALA A 13 9.14 9.50 -16.71
C ALA A 13 8.06 8.44 -16.42
N GLU A 14 7.98 7.43 -17.27
CA GLU A 14 7.03 6.33 -17.08
C GLU A 14 7.24 5.61 -15.73
N TRP A 15 8.50 5.40 -15.38
CA TRP A 15 8.96 4.85 -14.09
C TRP A 15 9.78 5.92 -13.35
N PRO A 16 9.12 6.81 -12.58
CA PRO A 16 9.79 7.93 -11.93
C PRO A 16 10.79 7.46 -10.87
N ASP A 17 11.87 8.19 -10.67
CA ASP A 17 12.75 8.01 -9.53
C ASP A 17 12.02 8.34 -8.23
N LEU A 18 12.37 7.63 -7.16
CA LEU A 18 11.86 7.88 -5.81
C LEU A 18 13.00 7.74 -4.79
N PRO A 19 14.01 8.64 -4.82
CA PRO A 19 15.12 8.60 -3.88
C PRO A 19 14.62 8.78 -2.44
N TYR A 20 14.97 7.82 -1.58
CA TYR A 20 14.44 7.74 -0.22
C TYR A 20 14.62 9.04 0.57
N ASP A 21 15.85 9.58 0.62
CA ASP A 21 16.17 10.74 1.45
C ASP A 21 15.39 12.01 1.06
N ALA A 22 15.11 12.20 -0.23
CA ALA A 22 14.39 13.38 -0.71
C ALA A 22 12.88 13.29 -0.42
N TRP A 23 12.31 12.08 -0.47
CA TRP A 23 10.87 11.86 -0.33
C TRP A 23 10.44 11.51 1.10
N ALA A 24 11.35 10.98 1.93
CA ALA A 24 11.06 10.48 3.28
C ALA A 24 10.29 11.45 4.19
N PRO A 25 10.55 12.78 4.21
CA PRO A 25 9.74 13.70 5.02
C PRO A 25 8.26 13.75 4.58
N THR A 26 8.01 13.72 3.26
CA THR A 26 6.65 13.67 2.70
C THR A 26 6.03 12.30 2.95
N MET A 27 6.80 11.21 2.84
CA MET A 27 6.37 9.85 3.14
C MET A 27 5.83 9.72 4.55
N ALA A 28 6.62 10.12 5.55
CA ALA A 28 6.27 9.95 6.95
C ALA A 28 4.97 10.70 7.29
N THR A 29 4.83 11.92 6.77
CA THR A 29 3.60 12.72 6.94
C THR A 29 2.40 12.11 6.20
N LEU A 30 2.59 11.67 4.96
CA LEU A 30 1.52 11.05 4.18
C LEU A 30 1.06 9.71 4.80
N HIS A 31 1.99 8.92 5.34
CA HIS A 31 1.71 7.68 6.05
C HIS A 31 0.79 7.92 7.24
N MET A 32 1.07 8.92 8.09
CA MET A 32 0.20 9.25 9.21
C MET A 32 -1.18 9.76 8.76
N LYS A 33 -1.25 10.57 7.69
CA LYS A 33 -2.54 11.00 7.11
C LYS A 33 -3.36 9.80 6.61
N LEU A 34 -2.71 8.84 5.96
CA LEU A 34 -3.34 7.60 5.50
C LEU A 34 -3.74 6.68 6.66
N GLN A 35 -3.00 6.67 7.77
CA GLN A 35 -3.40 5.96 8.98
C GLN A 35 -4.74 6.44 9.52
N ILE A 36 -5.00 7.75 9.51
CA ILE A 36 -6.28 8.31 9.96
C ILE A 36 -7.41 7.84 9.04
N ILE A 37 -7.26 8.00 7.72
CA ILE A 37 -8.25 7.57 6.71
C ILE A 37 -8.51 6.05 6.82
N GLY A 38 -7.44 5.28 6.91
CA GLY A 38 -7.49 3.83 7.04
C GLY A 38 -8.17 3.37 8.33
N LYS A 39 -7.97 4.08 9.43
CA LYS A 39 -8.67 3.79 10.69
C LYS A 39 -10.16 4.13 10.65
N VAL A 40 -10.57 5.14 9.89
CA VAL A 40 -12.00 5.40 9.63
C VAL A 40 -12.61 4.19 8.91
N ARG A 41 -11.95 3.69 7.86
CA ARG A 41 -12.39 2.47 7.15
C ARG A 41 -12.41 1.25 8.09
N LEU A 42 -11.36 1.03 8.88
CA LEU A 42 -11.30 -0.07 9.85
C LEU A 42 -12.45 -0.02 10.87
N ALA A 43 -12.79 1.17 11.39
CA ALA A 43 -13.84 1.32 12.39
C ALA A 43 -15.26 1.13 11.82
N LEU A 44 -15.45 1.39 10.53
CA LEU A 44 -16.77 1.42 9.88
C LEU A 44 -17.03 0.25 8.93
N THR A 45 -16.11 -0.69 8.80
CA THR A 45 -16.30 -1.88 7.97
C THR A 45 -16.38 -3.14 8.82
N PRO A 46 -17.25 -4.11 8.45
CA PRO A 46 -17.24 -5.42 9.07
C PRO A 46 -15.87 -6.05 8.91
N ARG A 47 -15.40 -6.72 9.96
CA ARG A 47 -14.12 -7.41 9.93
C ARG A 47 -14.16 -8.57 8.94
N GLU A 48 -13.16 -8.62 8.07
CA GLU A 48 -12.96 -9.72 7.12
C GLU A 48 -11.72 -10.56 7.48
N PRO A 49 -11.63 -11.82 7.00
CA PRO A 49 -10.43 -12.63 7.13
C PRO A 49 -9.18 -11.89 6.61
N GLN A 50 -8.04 -12.10 7.27
CA GLN A 50 -6.76 -11.47 6.92
C GLN A 50 -6.82 -9.93 6.80
N TRP A 51 -7.75 -9.28 7.51
CA TRP A 51 -7.99 -7.84 7.45
C TRP A 51 -8.38 -7.31 6.06
N ALA A 52 -9.01 -8.13 5.21
CA ALA A 52 -9.36 -7.75 3.84
C ALA A 52 -10.31 -6.54 3.74
N ASN A 53 -10.99 -6.16 4.84
CA ASN A 53 -11.82 -4.97 4.93
C ASN A 53 -11.03 -3.66 5.11
N VAL A 54 -9.75 -3.73 5.47
CA VAL A 54 -8.94 -2.58 5.90
C VAL A 54 -8.21 -1.79 4.80
N PRO A 55 -7.70 -2.39 3.70
CA PRO A 55 -6.79 -1.69 2.79
C PRO A 55 -7.49 -0.58 2.00
N LEU A 56 -6.70 0.32 1.43
CA LEU A 56 -7.13 1.29 0.43
C LEU A 56 -6.87 0.73 -0.98
N TYR A 57 -7.58 1.25 -1.97
CA TYR A 57 -7.48 0.82 -3.36
C TYR A 57 -7.09 1.98 -4.26
N LEU A 58 -6.37 1.70 -5.35
CA LEU A 58 -6.01 2.76 -6.29
C LEU A 58 -7.20 3.24 -7.10
N THR A 59 -7.22 4.54 -7.36
CA THR A 59 -8.07 5.20 -8.35
C THR A 59 -7.22 5.79 -9.46
N ALA A 60 -7.87 6.36 -10.48
CA ALA A 60 -7.18 7.11 -11.54
C ALA A 60 -6.50 8.40 -11.04
N ARG A 61 -6.67 8.78 -9.76
CA ARG A 61 -6.16 10.04 -9.18
C ARG A 61 -5.44 9.86 -7.84
N GLY A 62 -5.54 8.69 -7.21
CA GLY A 62 -4.93 8.45 -5.90
C GLY A 62 -5.38 7.15 -5.26
N LEU A 63 -5.90 7.23 -4.04
CA LEU A 63 -6.34 6.08 -3.24
C LEU A 63 -7.78 6.29 -2.76
N THR A 64 -8.54 5.22 -2.57
CA THR A 64 -9.92 5.26 -2.09
C THR A 64 -10.15 4.24 -0.99
N THR A 65 -11.02 4.58 -0.06
CA THR A 65 -11.61 3.59 0.85
C THR A 65 -12.60 2.67 0.17
N SER A 66 -13.00 2.91 -1.10
CA SER A 66 -14.25 2.41 -1.68
C SER A 66 -15.49 2.82 -0.85
N PRO A 67 -16.72 2.62 -1.36
CA PRO A 67 -17.91 2.88 -0.58
C PRO A 67 -17.95 2.07 0.72
N ILE A 68 -18.12 2.76 1.84
CA ILE A 68 -18.32 2.22 3.18
C ILE A 68 -19.59 2.81 3.80
N TRP A 69 -20.01 2.29 4.95
CA TRP A 69 -21.25 2.68 5.62
C TRP A 69 -20.98 3.29 6.99
N SER A 70 -21.69 4.38 7.30
CA SER A 70 -21.82 4.92 8.66
C SER A 70 -23.31 5.06 8.99
N GLY A 71 -23.84 4.11 9.77
CA GLY A 71 -25.27 4.07 10.09
C GLY A 71 -26.14 3.95 8.84
N ARG A 72 -26.76 5.06 8.42
CA ARG A 72 -27.65 5.13 7.24
C ARG A 72 -27.00 5.74 6.00
N VAL A 73 -25.78 6.25 6.15
CA VAL A 73 -25.07 7.00 5.12
C VAL A 73 -24.04 6.09 4.46
N SER A 74 -24.00 6.08 3.12
CA SER A 74 -22.90 5.46 2.37
C SER A 74 -21.99 6.54 1.83
N PHE A 75 -20.68 6.38 1.99
CA PHE A 75 -19.70 7.37 1.58
C PHE A 75 -18.37 6.71 1.20
N ALA A 76 -17.52 7.46 0.52
CA ALA A 76 -16.13 7.10 0.30
C ALA A 76 -15.22 8.26 0.71
N ILE A 77 -14.00 7.92 1.15
CA ILE A 77 -12.92 8.88 1.33
C ILE A 77 -11.89 8.62 0.24
N ASP A 78 -11.75 9.58 -0.65
CA ASP A 78 -10.81 9.54 -1.77
C ASP A 78 -9.65 10.49 -1.48
N LEU A 79 -8.44 9.95 -1.45
CA LEU A 79 -7.20 10.71 -1.46
C LEU A 79 -6.85 11.03 -2.91
N ASP A 80 -6.94 12.28 -3.30
CA ASP A 80 -6.57 12.80 -4.61
C ASP A 80 -5.13 13.33 -4.58
N LEU A 81 -4.23 12.67 -5.30
CA LEU A 81 -2.81 13.01 -5.41
C LEU A 81 -2.49 13.73 -6.73
N ILE A 82 -3.51 14.22 -7.43
CA ILE A 82 -3.41 15.17 -8.54
C ILE A 82 -3.71 16.58 -8.06
N ASP A 83 -4.88 16.78 -7.45
CA ASP A 83 -5.31 18.08 -6.92
C ASP A 83 -4.90 18.26 -5.45
N HIS A 84 -4.28 17.24 -4.85
CA HIS A 84 -3.75 17.26 -3.49
C HIS A 84 -4.85 17.58 -2.46
N GLU A 85 -5.91 16.78 -2.46
CA GLU A 85 -7.02 16.88 -1.51
C GLU A 85 -7.54 15.52 -1.06
N VAL A 86 -8.23 15.50 0.07
CA VAL A 86 -9.07 14.39 0.51
C VAL A 86 -10.51 14.78 0.25
N VAL A 87 -11.23 13.98 -0.53
CA VAL A 87 -12.65 14.17 -0.84
C VAL A 87 -13.46 13.15 -0.05
N ILE A 88 -14.42 13.63 0.74
CA ILE A 88 -15.41 12.79 1.41
C ILE A 88 -16.72 12.97 0.65
N ALA A 89 -17.14 11.95 -0.09
CA ALA A 89 -18.34 12.00 -0.92
C ALA A 89 -19.41 11.04 -0.38
N VAL A 90 -20.62 11.56 -0.18
CA VAL A 90 -21.77 10.84 0.35
C VAL A 90 -22.76 10.52 -0.77
N ASN A 91 -23.47 9.41 -0.66
CA ASN A 91 -24.42 8.92 -1.67
C ASN A 91 -25.67 9.80 -1.88
N ASP A 92 -25.89 10.82 -1.05
CA ASP A 92 -26.95 11.84 -1.19
C ASP A 92 -26.48 13.13 -1.88
N GLY A 93 -25.21 13.18 -2.31
CA GLY A 93 -24.60 14.32 -2.99
C GLY A 93 -23.80 15.26 -2.08
N GLY A 94 -23.79 15.03 -0.77
CA GLY A 94 -22.92 15.76 0.17
C GLY A 94 -21.44 15.54 -0.14
N VAL A 95 -20.65 16.62 -0.13
CA VAL A 95 -19.20 16.55 -0.37
C VAL A 95 -18.45 17.51 0.55
N GLU A 96 -17.46 16.99 1.25
CA GLU A 96 -16.47 17.77 2.01
C GLU A 96 -15.07 17.54 1.45
N ARG A 97 -14.18 18.53 1.64
CA ARG A 97 -12.80 18.48 1.15
C ARG A 97 -11.81 18.93 2.22
N VAL A 98 -10.64 18.29 2.25
CA VAL A 98 -9.50 18.66 3.09
C VAL A 98 -8.24 18.74 2.25
N ALA A 99 -7.57 19.90 2.24
CA ALA A 99 -6.36 20.07 1.46
C ALA A 99 -5.17 19.24 2.02
N LEU A 100 -4.47 18.53 1.13
CA LEU A 100 -3.19 17.90 1.40
C LEU A 100 -2.07 18.92 1.18
N ARG A 101 -1.65 19.55 2.27
CA ARG A 101 -0.55 20.53 2.29
C ARG A 101 0.42 20.28 3.44
N ALA A 102 1.55 20.99 3.42
CA ALA A 102 2.50 20.99 4.53
C ALA A 102 1.83 21.61 5.76
N ARG A 103 1.59 20.78 6.77
CA ARG A 103 0.99 21.10 8.07
C ARG A 103 1.13 19.90 9.00
N PRO A 104 1.16 20.11 10.32
CA PRO A 104 1.08 19.04 11.30
C PRO A 104 -0.04 18.04 11.04
N VAL A 105 0.24 16.75 11.27
CA VAL A 105 -0.76 15.68 11.26
C VAL A 105 -1.89 15.97 12.24
N ALA A 106 -1.59 16.54 13.43
CA ALA A 106 -2.59 16.98 14.40
C ALA A 106 -3.66 17.89 13.80
N ASP A 107 -3.24 18.90 13.03
CA ASP A 107 -4.18 19.82 12.41
C ASP A 107 -5.00 19.11 11.33
N PHE A 108 -4.38 18.23 10.53
CA PHE A 108 -5.09 17.46 9.50
C PHE A 108 -6.12 16.51 10.12
N TYR A 109 -5.76 15.83 11.19
CA TYR A 109 -6.64 14.96 11.97
C TYR A 109 -7.88 15.72 12.45
N GLU A 110 -7.66 16.86 13.11
CA GLU A 110 -8.76 17.68 13.64
C GLU A 110 -9.71 18.12 12.52
N GLU A 111 -9.18 18.64 11.41
CA GLU A 111 -10.01 19.08 10.29
C GLU A 111 -10.76 17.91 9.65
N LEU A 112 -10.11 16.77 9.41
CA LEU A 112 -10.77 15.61 8.79
C LEU A 112 -11.94 15.10 9.65
N ILE A 113 -11.74 14.98 10.96
CA ILE A 113 -12.80 14.55 11.89
C ILE A 113 -13.95 15.56 11.92
N GLN A 114 -13.66 16.87 11.95
CA GLN A 114 -14.69 17.91 11.86
C GLN A 114 -15.50 17.82 10.56
N ARG A 115 -14.86 17.49 9.42
CA ARG A 115 -15.52 17.35 8.11
C ARG A 115 -16.40 16.11 8.06
N LEU A 116 -15.95 15.00 8.64
CA LEU A 116 -16.78 13.79 8.79
C LEU A 116 -18.03 14.09 9.65
N HIS A 117 -17.89 14.81 10.76
CA HIS A 117 -19.03 15.18 11.60
C HIS A 117 -20.05 16.07 10.89
N ARG A 118 -19.62 16.96 9.98
CA ARG A 118 -20.54 17.78 9.14
C ARG A 118 -21.41 16.94 8.20
N LEU A 119 -20.94 15.75 7.85
CA LEU A 119 -21.65 14.78 7.02
C LEU A 119 -22.35 13.69 7.85
N ASP A 120 -22.54 13.93 9.16
CA ASP A 120 -23.11 12.99 10.12
C ASP A 120 -22.36 11.64 10.24
N ILE A 121 -21.08 11.61 9.87
CA ILE A 121 -20.19 10.45 9.97
C ILE A 121 -19.36 10.56 11.25
N ASN A 122 -19.60 9.67 12.22
CA ASN A 122 -18.98 9.72 13.54
C ASN A 122 -18.19 8.42 13.84
N PRO A 123 -16.97 8.25 13.29
CA PRO A 123 -16.21 7.02 13.44
C PRO A 123 -15.49 6.96 14.79
N ALA A 124 -15.63 5.84 15.51
CA ALA A 124 -14.88 5.59 16.73
C ALA A 124 -13.49 5.00 16.40
N ILE A 125 -12.53 5.86 16.06
CA ILE A 125 -11.16 5.43 15.71
C ILE A 125 -10.21 5.49 16.91
N SER A 126 -9.28 4.54 16.97
CA SER A 126 -8.10 4.67 17.84
C SER A 126 -7.19 5.78 17.29
N THR A 127 -6.68 6.66 18.15
CA THR A 127 -5.82 7.79 17.73
C THR A 127 -4.34 7.44 17.63
N THR A 128 -3.93 6.25 18.07
CA THR A 128 -2.52 5.81 17.99
C THR A 128 -2.27 5.13 16.65
N PRO A 129 -1.26 5.56 15.87
CA PRO A 129 -0.81 4.86 14.67
C PRO A 129 -0.56 3.37 14.90
N SER A 130 -0.87 2.54 13.91
CA SER A 130 -0.64 1.10 13.93
C SER A 130 0.55 0.73 13.05
N GLU A 131 1.36 -0.24 13.47
CA GLU A 131 2.51 -0.74 12.67
C GLU A 131 3.58 0.33 12.36
N VAL A 132 3.68 1.34 13.23
CA VAL A 132 4.67 2.42 13.16
C VAL A 132 5.56 2.35 14.40
N ALA A 133 6.88 2.49 14.22
CA ALA A 133 7.81 2.57 15.34
C ALA A 133 7.61 3.88 16.10
N ASN A 134 7.56 3.82 17.44
CA ASN A 134 7.38 5.00 18.31
C ASN A 134 6.18 5.89 17.94
N PRO A 135 4.95 5.35 17.95
CA PRO A 135 3.78 6.06 17.44
C PRO A 135 3.42 7.29 18.30
N ILE A 136 3.22 8.43 17.64
CA ILE A 136 2.67 9.64 18.26
C ILE A 136 1.15 9.65 18.00
N PRO A 137 0.29 9.81 19.03
CA PRO A 137 -1.15 9.94 18.82
C PRO A 137 -1.47 11.09 17.84
N PHE A 138 -2.39 10.88 16.89
CA PHE A 138 -2.66 11.87 15.83
C PHE A 138 -2.96 13.29 16.35
N PRO A 139 -3.78 13.49 17.41
CA PRO A 139 -4.05 14.83 17.94
C PRO A 139 -2.81 15.57 18.46
N ASP A 140 -1.76 14.83 18.82
CA ASP A 140 -0.52 15.34 19.40
C ASP A 140 0.62 15.41 18.38
N ASP A 141 0.43 14.85 17.18
CA ASP A 141 1.47 14.74 16.17
C ASP A 141 1.73 16.08 15.46
N ARG A 142 2.62 16.85 16.10
CA ARG A 142 3.21 18.09 15.60
C ARG A 142 4.54 17.87 14.88
N VAL A 143 5.07 16.64 14.88
CA VAL A 143 6.38 16.28 14.31
C VAL A 143 6.26 16.06 12.81
N HIS A 144 5.27 15.28 12.37
CA HIS A 144 5.05 15.01 10.96
C HIS A 144 4.27 16.18 10.32
N ALA A 145 4.97 17.03 9.57
CA ALA A 145 4.36 18.22 8.96
C ALA A 145 4.78 18.49 7.51
N ALA A 146 5.83 17.82 7.01
CA ALA A 146 6.36 18.05 5.68
C ALA A 146 5.46 17.44 4.61
N TYR A 147 5.21 18.18 3.52
CA TYR A 147 4.48 17.64 2.37
C TYR A 147 4.87 18.39 1.11
N ASP A 148 5.49 17.66 0.20
CA ASP A 148 5.77 18.11 -1.16
C ASP A 148 4.79 17.42 -2.12
N PRO A 149 3.90 18.19 -2.78
CA PRO A 149 2.98 17.68 -3.79
C PRO A 149 3.67 16.88 -4.90
N GLU A 150 4.87 17.28 -5.33
CA GLU A 150 5.57 16.62 -6.43
C GLU A 150 6.02 15.21 -6.03
N TRP A 151 6.56 15.04 -4.81
CA TRP A 151 6.95 13.73 -4.30
C TRP A 151 5.75 12.81 -4.09
N ALA A 152 4.65 13.34 -3.55
CA ALA A 152 3.42 12.57 -3.38
C ALA A 152 2.82 12.12 -4.73
N HIS A 153 2.86 12.99 -5.74
CA HIS A 153 2.41 12.68 -7.10
C HIS A 153 3.31 11.64 -7.78
N ARG A 154 4.64 11.75 -7.64
CA ARG A 154 5.62 10.74 -8.13
C ARG A 154 5.35 9.37 -7.52
N PHE A 155 5.18 9.31 -6.20
CA PHE A 155 4.84 8.07 -5.49
C PHE A 155 3.55 7.45 -6.01
N TRP A 156 2.48 8.24 -6.16
CA TRP A 156 1.22 7.73 -6.71
C TRP A 156 1.37 7.18 -8.13
N ARG A 157 2.04 7.91 -9.01
CA ARG A 157 2.27 7.46 -10.40
C ARG A 157 3.00 6.12 -10.44
N LEU A 158 3.98 5.94 -9.55
CA LEU A 158 4.67 4.66 -9.41
C LEU A 158 3.72 3.56 -8.94
N LEU A 159 2.96 3.79 -7.86
CA LEU A 159 1.97 2.82 -7.38
C LEU A 159 0.95 2.45 -8.47
N ALA A 160 0.45 3.43 -9.22
CA ALA A 160 -0.52 3.21 -10.30
C ALA A 160 0.01 2.27 -11.39
N ARG A 161 1.32 2.36 -11.70
CA ARG A 161 1.96 1.44 -12.65
C ARG A 161 2.13 0.06 -12.05
N ILE A 162 2.62 -0.03 -10.82
CA ILE A 162 2.84 -1.30 -10.13
C ILE A 162 1.51 -2.05 -9.94
N ASP A 163 0.45 -1.36 -9.56
CA ASP A 163 -0.89 -1.92 -9.39
C ASP A 163 -1.37 -2.65 -10.65
N LEU A 164 -1.21 -2.05 -11.82
CA LEU A 164 -1.59 -2.68 -13.10
C LEU A 164 -0.78 -3.95 -13.37
N VAL A 165 0.53 -3.95 -13.07
CA VAL A 165 1.39 -5.13 -13.25
C VAL A 165 1.04 -6.23 -12.25
N LEU A 166 0.78 -5.89 -10.99
CA LEU A 166 0.37 -6.86 -9.98
C LEU A 166 -1.04 -7.42 -10.25
N LYS A 167 -1.94 -6.61 -10.81
CA LYS A 167 -3.26 -7.07 -11.29
C LYS A 167 -3.12 -8.06 -12.44
N GLU A 168 -2.20 -7.82 -13.37
CA GLU A 168 -1.92 -8.75 -14.47
C GLU A 168 -1.46 -10.11 -13.94
N HIS A 169 -0.48 -10.12 -13.04
CA HIS A 169 -0.05 -11.37 -12.39
C HIS A 169 -1.19 -12.04 -11.64
N ARG A 170 -1.86 -11.30 -10.76
CA ARG A 170 -3.00 -11.80 -9.98
C ARG A 170 -4.07 -12.45 -10.86
N GLY A 171 -4.34 -11.89 -12.05
CA GLY A 171 -5.35 -12.37 -12.99
C GLY A 171 -5.17 -13.82 -13.46
N ARG A 172 -3.99 -14.41 -13.24
CA ARG A 172 -3.65 -15.78 -13.63
C ARG A 172 -3.81 -16.81 -12.52
N PHE A 173 -4.09 -16.34 -11.29
CA PHE A 173 -4.35 -17.19 -10.13
C PHE A 173 -5.83 -17.55 -10.04
N ARG A 174 -6.13 -18.85 -9.94
CA ARG A 174 -7.51 -19.38 -9.93
C ARG A 174 -8.10 -19.58 -8.53
N GLY A 175 -7.27 -19.50 -7.49
CA GLY A 175 -7.70 -19.61 -6.09
C GLY A 175 -8.15 -18.29 -5.47
N LYS A 176 -8.35 -18.31 -4.14
CA LYS A 176 -8.60 -17.10 -3.35
C LYS A 176 -7.38 -16.17 -3.42
N ALA A 177 -7.60 -14.91 -3.76
CA ALA A 177 -6.60 -13.86 -3.71
C ALA A 177 -7.22 -12.53 -3.27
N THR A 178 -6.44 -11.69 -2.57
CA THR A 178 -6.84 -10.30 -2.32
C THR A 178 -6.89 -9.53 -3.64
N PRO A 179 -7.63 -8.40 -3.72
CA PRO A 179 -7.27 -7.34 -4.67
C PRO A 179 -5.81 -6.92 -4.49
N VAL A 180 -5.29 -6.13 -5.43
CA VAL A 180 -4.08 -5.36 -5.12
C VAL A 180 -4.50 -4.28 -4.11
N SER A 181 -3.86 -4.30 -2.95
CA SER A 181 -4.30 -3.60 -1.75
C SER A 181 -3.17 -2.70 -1.25
N PHE A 182 -3.48 -1.44 -0.97
CA PHE A 182 -2.57 -0.55 -0.28
C PHE A 182 -2.81 -0.63 1.23
N TRP A 183 -1.87 -1.22 1.96
CA TRP A 183 -1.91 -1.36 3.41
C TRP A 183 -1.37 -0.10 4.05
N TRP A 184 -2.26 0.76 4.53
CA TRP A 184 -1.89 2.01 5.21
C TRP A 184 -1.16 1.80 6.53
N GLY A 185 -1.27 0.60 7.14
CA GLY A 185 -0.55 0.21 8.34
C GLY A 185 0.96 0.20 8.10
N THR A 186 1.37 -0.69 7.20
CA THR A 186 2.77 -0.93 6.78
C THR A 186 3.26 -0.03 5.65
N PHE A 187 2.37 0.75 5.02
CA PHE A 187 2.63 1.66 3.91
C PHE A 187 3.17 0.98 2.64
N ASP A 188 2.60 -0.17 2.29
CA ASP A 188 2.95 -0.95 1.11
C ASP A 188 1.75 -1.24 0.20
N LEU A 189 2.05 -1.52 -1.06
CA LEU A 189 1.11 -2.06 -2.03
C LEU A 189 1.40 -3.54 -2.23
N SER A 190 0.43 -4.42 -2.02
CA SER A 190 0.66 -5.86 -2.19
C SER A 190 -0.56 -6.64 -2.62
N VAL A 191 -0.31 -7.87 -3.07
CA VAL A 191 -1.32 -8.87 -3.35
C VAL A 191 -0.94 -10.20 -2.69
N ALA A 192 -1.89 -10.78 -1.97
CA ALA A 192 -1.76 -12.09 -1.37
C ALA A 192 -2.63 -13.12 -2.11
N ARG A 193 -2.05 -14.29 -2.34
CA ARG A 193 -2.71 -15.49 -2.87
C ARG A 193 -2.71 -16.53 -1.78
N PHE A 194 -3.75 -17.37 -1.74
CA PHE A 194 -3.93 -18.35 -0.67
C PHE A 194 -4.03 -19.76 -1.24
N SER A 195 -3.38 -20.74 -0.60
CA SER A 195 -3.51 -22.14 -0.99
C SER A 195 -4.83 -22.79 -0.57
N GLY A 196 -5.59 -22.11 0.30
CA GLY A 196 -6.80 -22.63 0.92
C GLY A 196 -6.57 -23.36 2.25
N ARG A 197 -5.31 -23.60 2.63
CA ARG A 197 -4.96 -24.19 3.93
C ARG A 197 -4.85 -23.12 5.02
N PRO A 198 -5.29 -23.43 6.26
CA PRO A 198 -5.05 -22.54 7.40
C PRO A 198 -3.56 -22.53 7.78
N ALA A 199 -3.14 -21.47 8.46
CA ALA A 199 -1.84 -21.37 9.12
C ALA A 199 -2.05 -21.07 10.61
N GLN A 200 -1.13 -21.54 11.45
CA GLN A 200 -1.15 -21.25 12.89
C GLN A 200 -0.04 -20.25 13.23
N PRO A 201 -0.37 -18.96 13.33
CA PRO A 201 0.60 -17.96 13.71
C PRO A 201 0.98 -18.09 15.19
N PRO A 202 2.24 -17.75 15.54
CA PRO A 202 2.69 -17.78 16.93
C PRO A 202 1.78 -16.98 17.86
N ALA A 203 1.52 -17.51 19.05
CA ALA A 203 0.53 -16.97 19.98
C ALA A 203 0.94 -15.60 20.54
N GLU A 204 2.25 -15.36 20.67
CA GLU A 204 2.87 -14.13 21.16
C GLU A 204 2.81 -12.97 20.16
N TRP A 205 2.46 -13.24 18.90
CA TRP A 205 2.29 -12.19 17.92
C TRP A 205 1.07 -11.32 18.24
N GLY A 206 1.20 -10.01 17.97
CA GLY A 206 0.09 -9.08 18.09
C GLY A 206 -1.09 -9.46 17.18
N ILE A 207 -2.29 -8.96 17.51
CA ILE A 207 -3.53 -9.33 16.82
C ILE A 207 -3.48 -9.08 15.32
N ILE A 208 -2.81 -8.02 14.87
CA ILE A 208 -2.68 -7.67 13.45
C ILE A 208 -2.00 -8.82 12.70
N ARG A 209 -0.82 -9.23 13.14
CA ARG A 209 -0.02 -10.28 12.50
C ARG A 209 -0.65 -11.67 12.63
N ARG A 210 -1.29 -11.99 13.76
CA ARG A 210 -2.00 -13.28 13.91
C ARG A 210 -3.18 -13.39 12.96
N VAL A 211 -3.96 -12.33 12.79
CA VAL A 211 -5.14 -12.38 11.92
C VAL A 211 -4.75 -12.24 10.45
N GLY A 212 -3.70 -11.48 10.13
CA GLY A 212 -3.16 -11.39 8.77
C GLY A 212 -2.43 -12.65 8.30
N GLY A 213 -2.04 -13.53 9.23
CA GLY A 213 -1.27 -14.74 8.98
C GLY A 213 -1.94 -16.02 9.49
N ASP A 214 -3.27 -16.10 9.54
CA ASP A 214 -4.00 -17.33 9.92
C ASP A 214 -4.31 -18.24 8.71
N ALA A 215 -3.78 -17.92 7.54
CA ALA A 215 -3.89 -18.70 6.32
C ALA A 215 -2.53 -18.82 5.62
N GLU A 216 -2.33 -19.96 4.95
CA GLU A 216 -1.14 -20.18 4.12
C GLU A 216 -1.24 -19.32 2.86
N GLN A 217 -0.24 -18.47 2.65
CA GLN A 217 -0.26 -17.43 1.63
C GLN A 217 1.10 -17.18 0.98
N ALA A 218 1.06 -16.70 -0.24
CA ALA A 218 2.20 -16.13 -0.94
C ALA A 218 1.85 -14.67 -1.27
N CYS A 219 2.70 -13.76 -0.83
CA CYS A 219 2.53 -12.32 -0.98
C CYS A 219 3.65 -11.74 -1.84
N VAL A 220 3.29 -10.79 -2.69
CA VAL A 220 4.25 -9.97 -3.42
C VAL A 220 3.76 -8.53 -3.43
N GLY A 221 4.67 -7.59 -3.26
CA GLY A 221 4.32 -6.19 -3.16
C GLY A 221 5.49 -5.25 -3.40
N PHE A 222 5.26 -3.99 -3.06
CA PHE A 222 6.19 -2.89 -3.17
C PHE A 222 6.02 -1.97 -1.96
N TRP A 223 7.14 -1.57 -1.36
CA TRP A 223 7.18 -0.47 -0.41
C TRP A 223 8.15 0.62 -0.91
N PRO A 224 7.90 1.90 -0.57
CA PRO A 224 8.71 3.03 -1.03
C PRO A 224 10.01 3.25 -0.23
N GLY A 225 10.43 2.25 0.54
CA GLY A 225 11.57 2.28 1.44
C GLY A 225 11.19 2.61 2.88
N ASN A 226 12.09 2.34 3.81
CA ASN A 226 11.97 2.65 5.23
C ASN A 226 13.37 2.83 5.85
N GLU A 227 13.46 2.97 7.18
CA GLU A 227 14.75 3.16 7.84
C GLU A 227 15.68 1.94 7.75
N GLN A 228 15.12 0.72 7.64
CA GLN A 228 15.89 -0.52 7.52
C GLN A 228 16.41 -0.73 6.09
N LEU A 229 15.60 -0.39 5.08
CA LEU A 229 15.95 -0.41 3.67
C LEU A 229 15.63 0.96 3.06
N ARG A 230 16.64 1.83 3.03
CA ARG A 230 16.54 3.24 2.56
C ARG A 230 16.47 3.35 1.03
N GLU A 231 15.73 2.46 0.40
CA GLU A 231 15.42 2.49 -1.02
C GLU A 231 14.07 1.81 -1.29
N PRO A 232 13.30 2.25 -2.30
CA PRO A 232 12.11 1.54 -2.73
C PRO A 232 12.45 0.16 -3.27
N ALA A 233 11.62 -0.83 -2.94
CA ALA A 233 11.86 -2.20 -3.39
C ALA A 233 10.56 -2.98 -3.55
N PHE A 234 10.59 -3.95 -4.45
CA PHE A 234 9.63 -5.03 -4.46
C PHE A 234 10.04 -6.07 -3.43
N PHE A 235 9.04 -6.69 -2.82
CA PHE A 235 9.23 -7.76 -1.86
C PHE A 235 8.34 -8.95 -2.17
N GLY A 236 8.78 -10.14 -1.78
CA GLY A 236 8.04 -11.37 -1.95
C GLY A 236 8.29 -12.33 -0.80
N TYR A 237 7.22 -12.92 -0.26
CA TYR A 237 7.33 -13.91 0.80
C TYR A 237 6.25 -14.98 0.70
N THR A 238 6.47 -16.08 1.40
CA THR A 238 5.49 -17.13 1.61
C THR A 238 5.36 -17.40 3.09
N TYR A 239 4.12 -17.49 3.56
CA TYR A 239 3.78 -17.70 4.95
C TYR A 239 2.92 -18.96 5.10
N PRO A 240 3.22 -19.87 6.05
CA PRO A 240 4.44 -19.91 6.86
C PRO A 240 5.72 -20.00 6.01
N LYS A 241 6.86 -19.53 6.50
CA LYS A 241 8.14 -19.59 5.76
C LYS A 241 8.45 -21.05 5.38
N PRO A 242 8.51 -21.41 4.09
CA PRO A 242 8.87 -22.76 3.68
C PRO A 242 10.34 -23.05 4.00
N ALA A 243 10.66 -24.31 4.33
CA ALA A 243 12.05 -24.73 4.55
C ALA A 243 12.88 -24.55 3.26
N GLY A 244 14.08 -23.97 3.40
CA GLY A 244 15.02 -23.73 2.30
C GLY A 244 14.52 -22.74 1.24
N ILE A 245 13.57 -21.86 1.58
CA ILE A 245 13.08 -20.83 0.66
C ILE A 245 14.19 -19.84 0.28
N GLU A 246 15.08 -19.54 1.22
CA GLU A 246 16.25 -18.67 1.06
C GLU A 246 17.23 -19.13 -0.03
N GLU A 247 17.22 -20.42 -0.38
CA GLU A 247 18.08 -21.03 -1.40
C GLU A 247 17.44 -21.00 -2.80
N ALA A 248 16.22 -20.47 -2.94
CA ALA A 248 15.55 -20.45 -4.22
C ALA A 248 16.24 -19.51 -5.21
N THR A 249 16.51 -20.01 -6.42
CA THR A 249 16.83 -19.15 -7.56
C THR A 249 15.56 -18.43 -8.00
N ILE A 250 15.59 -17.10 -7.93
CA ILE A 250 14.53 -16.21 -8.40
C ILE A 250 15.07 -15.27 -9.47
N GLY A 251 14.18 -14.67 -10.24
CA GLY A 251 14.50 -13.63 -11.21
C GLY A 251 13.89 -12.29 -10.80
N PRO A 252 14.25 -11.17 -11.45
CA PRO A 252 15.39 -11.02 -12.36
C PRO A 252 16.73 -11.14 -11.59
N LYS A 253 17.86 -11.04 -12.30
CA LYS A 253 19.23 -11.24 -11.76
C LYS A 253 19.56 -10.47 -10.47
N ASP A 254 18.94 -9.29 -10.27
CA ASP A 254 19.20 -8.40 -9.14
C ASP A 254 18.25 -8.68 -7.95
N ALA A 255 17.35 -9.66 -8.10
CA ALA A 255 16.50 -10.12 -7.01
C ALA A 255 17.19 -11.20 -6.18
N GLY A 256 16.96 -11.19 -4.87
CA GLY A 256 17.53 -12.20 -3.98
C GLY A 256 16.91 -12.22 -2.59
N TRP A 257 17.27 -13.23 -1.79
CA TRP A 257 16.86 -13.32 -0.39
C TRP A 257 17.60 -12.30 0.46
N ASN A 258 16.86 -11.48 1.22
CA ASN A 258 17.43 -10.58 2.22
C ASN A 258 17.27 -11.21 3.62
N PRO A 259 18.35 -11.66 4.27
CA PRO A 259 18.25 -12.34 5.57
C PRO A 259 17.83 -11.42 6.72
N SER A 260 18.10 -10.11 6.63
CA SER A 260 17.74 -9.14 7.66
C SER A 260 16.24 -8.81 7.64
N ILE A 261 15.61 -8.87 6.47
CA ILE A 261 14.16 -8.67 6.29
C ILE A 261 13.42 -10.01 6.40
N GLY A 262 14.05 -11.10 5.95
CA GLY A 262 13.43 -12.42 5.90
C GLY A 262 12.48 -12.60 4.71
N GLU A 263 12.75 -11.90 3.61
CA GLU A 263 11.94 -11.89 2.39
C GLU A 263 12.83 -11.82 1.14
N PHE A 264 12.27 -12.13 -0.03
CA PHE A 264 12.91 -11.81 -1.30
C PHE A 264 12.76 -10.34 -1.60
N ILE A 265 13.82 -9.70 -2.08
CA ILE A 265 13.88 -8.27 -2.39
C ILE A 265 14.36 -8.08 -3.83
N LEU A 266 13.75 -7.15 -4.53
CA LEU A 266 14.22 -6.61 -5.80
C LEU A 266 14.24 -5.07 -5.71
N PRO A 267 15.42 -4.43 -5.72
CA PRO A 267 15.53 -2.98 -5.69
C PRO A 267 14.78 -2.33 -6.86
N TYR A 268 14.03 -1.27 -6.59
CA TYR A 268 13.28 -0.57 -7.63
C TYR A 268 14.20 0.08 -8.66
N GLU A 269 15.39 0.53 -8.25
CA GLU A 269 16.35 1.14 -9.18
C GLU A 269 16.83 0.12 -10.23
N SER A 270 17.06 -1.14 -9.85
CA SER A 270 17.34 -2.21 -10.82
C SER A 270 16.19 -2.38 -11.82
N VAL A 271 14.94 -2.34 -11.36
CA VAL A 271 13.76 -2.42 -12.22
C VAL A 271 13.68 -1.24 -13.20
N ARG A 272 14.00 -0.02 -12.76
CA ARG A 272 14.01 1.18 -13.61
C ARG A 272 15.05 1.12 -14.72
N GLN A 273 16.16 0.42 -14.48
CA GLN A 273 17.27 0.30 -15.43
C GLN A 273 17.06 -0.82 -16.45
N GLU A 274 16.06 -1.69 -16.23
CA GLU A 274 15.68 -2.71 -17.20
C GLU A 274 15.04 -2.11 -18.45
N LYS A 275 15.25 -2.76 -19.59
CA LYS A 275 14.62 -2.36 -20.86
C LYS A 275 13.09 -2.50 -20.83
N ASP A 276 12.60 -3.43 -20.02
CA ASP A 276 11.18 -3.68 -19.79
C ASP A 276 10.93 -3.84 -18.28
N PRO A 277 10.73 -2.72 -17.55
CA PRO A 277 10.48 -2.75 -16.12
C PRO A 277 9.24 -3.57 -15.73
N ARG A 278 8.20 -3.56 -16.58
CA ARG A 278 7.00 -4.40 -16.37
C ARG A 278 7.37 -5.88 -16.36
N ARG A 279 8.16 -6.34 -17.34
CA ARG A 279 8.60 -7.74 -17.41
C ARG A 279 9.45 -8.13 -16.20
N ALA A 280 10.34 -7.26 -15.74
CA ALA A 280 11.16 -7.50 -14.56
C ALA A 280 10.30 -7.72 -13.29
N ILE A 281 9.26 -6.91 -13.10
CA ILE A 281 8.30 -7.05 -11.98
C ILE A 281 7.53 -8.37 -12.09
N LEU A 282 7.04 -8.72 -13.29
CA LEU A 282 6.31 -9.98 -13.52
C LEU A 282 7.20 -11.19 -13.26
N GLU A 283 8.47 -11.16 -13.70
CA GLU A 283 9.44 -12.22 -13.47
C GLU A 283 9.73 -12.41 -11.98
N PHE A 284 9.93 -11.32 -11.24
CA PHE A 284 10.08 -11.35 -9.78
C PHE A 284 8.88 -11.96 -9.09
N ALA A 285 7.71 -11.45 -9.43
CA ALA A 285 6.50 -11.83 -8.75
C ALA A 285 6.06 -13.27 -9.09
N GLU A 286 6.37 -13.77 -10.30
CA GLU A 286 6.16 -15.17 -10.68
C GLU A 286 7.19 -16.09 -10.01
N SER A 287 8.49 -15.75 -10.09
CA SER A 287 9.55 -16.64 -9.57
C SER A 287 9.50 -16.79 -8.04
N THR A 288 9.20 -15.71 -7.31
CA THR A 288 8.99 -15.77 -5.84
C THR A 288 7.76 -16.58 -5.46
N PHE A 289 6.65 -16.42 -6.21
CA PHE A 289 5.46 -17.24 -6.02
C PHE A 289 5.76 -18.73 -6.25
N GLN A 290 6.40 -19.07 -7.37
CA GLN A 290 6.77 -20.45 -7.71
C GLN A 290 7.71 -21.07 -6.66
N ALA A 291 8.68 -20.29 -6.17
CA ALA A 291 9.61 -20.74 -5.13
C ALA A 291 8.88 -21.17 -3.85
N GLY A 292 7.87 -20.40 -3.42
CA GLY A 292 7.04 -20.68 -2.25
C GLY A 292 6.04 -21.81 -2.48
N ALA A 293 5.21 -21.67 -3.52
CA ALA A 293 4.13 -22.60 -3.85
C ALA A 293 4.64 -24.03 -4.07
N ARG A 294 5.78 -24.21 -4.76
CA ARG A 294 6.39 -25.53 -4.98
C ARG A 294 6.86 -26.16 -3.67
N ARG A 295 7.56 -25.40 -2.81
CA ARG A 295 8.07 -25.90 -1.52
C ARG A 295 6.95 -26.29 -0.56
N GLN A 296 5.81 -25.60 -0.64
CA GLN A 296 4.63 -25.91 0.15
C GLN A 296 3.66 -26.88 -0.54
N ARG A 297 3.98 -27.37 -1.75
CA ARG A 297 3.13 -28.29 -2.52
C ARG A 297 1.69 -27.74 -2.66
N TRP A 298 1.60 -26.50 -3.13
CA TRP A 298 0.31 -25.94 -3.54
C TRP A 298 -0.24 -26.73 -4.73
N ASP A 299 -1.56 -26.73 -4.86
CA ASP A 299 -2.21 -27.35 -6.01
C ASP A 299 -1.74 -26.65 -7.31
N PRO A 300 -1.16 -27.39 -8.27
CA PRO A 300 -0.69 -26.81 -9.53
C PRO A 300 -1.81 -26.17 -10.36
N ASP A 301 -3.07 -26.59 -10.19
CA ASP A 301 -4.21 -26.04 -10.92
C ASP A 301 -4.60 -24.62 -10.46
N LEU A 302 -4.02 -24.13 -9.36
CA LEU A 302 -4.21 -22.76 -8.89
C LEU A 302 -3.54 -21.72 -9.79
N LEU A 303 -2.62 -22.13 -10.67
CA LEU A 303 -1.94 -21.25 -11.61
C LEU A 303 -2.24 -21.63 -13.05
N THR A 304 -2.52 -20.62 -13.87
CA THR A 304 -2.46 -20.77 -15.33
C THR A 304 -1.08 -20.34 -15.82
N PRO A 305 -0.25 -21.23 -16.42
CA PRO A 305 1.05 -20.87 -17.00
C PRO A 305 0.94 -19.78 -18.09
N TYR A 306 2.08 -19.19 -18.46
CA TYR A 306 2.14 -18.19 -19.54
C TYR A 306 1.96 -18.87 -20.90
#